data_AF-A0A850PC17-F1
#
_entry.id   AF-A0A850PC17-F1
#
_cell.length_a   1.000
_cell.length_b   1.000
_cell.length_c   1.000
_cell.angle_alpha   90.00
_cell.angle_beta   90.00
_cell.angle_gamma   90.00
#
_symmetry.space_group_name_H-M   'P 1'
#
loop_
_entity.id
_entity.type
_entity.pdbx_description
1 polymer ?
#
loop_
_entity_poly.entity_id
_entity_poly.type
_entity_poly.pdbx_seq_one_letter_code
_entity_poly.pdbx_strand_id
1 'polypeptide(L)' 'LGSLVLGLALADGRLDAAEATALATLDDEAQLDVWGDDPEARARLATIARDVTDAARFMALADA' A
#
# COMPACT_ATOMS: atom_id res chain seq x y z
N LEU A 1 -0.97 3.78 -3.74
CA LEU A 1 0.40 4.27 -3.41
C LEU A 1 0.59 5.77 -3.68
N GLY A 2 0.27 6.31 -4.86
CA GLY A 2 0.48 7.75 -5.11
C GLY A 2 1.95 8.19 -5.17
N SER A 3 2.89 7.24 -5.20
CA SER A 3 4.33 7.47 -5.26
C SER A 3 4.97 6.53 -6.27
N LEU A 4 5.67 7.11 -7.26
CA LEU A 4 6.43 6.34 -8.25
C LEU A 4 7.61 5.61 -7.60
N VAL A 5 8.30 6.26 -6.65
CA VAL A 5 9.49 5.70 -5.98
C VAL A 5 9.12 4.45 -5.19
N LEU A 6 8.00 4.47 -4.45
CA LEU A 6 7.54 3.29 -3.71
C LEU A 6 7.13 2.16 -4.66
N GLY A 7 6.49 2.49 -5.80
CA GLY A 7 6.15 1.50 -6.83
C GLY A 7 7.38 0.83 -7.44
N LEU A 8 8.43 1.60 -7.74
CA LEU A 8 9.69 1.04 -8.26
C LEU A 8 10.43 0.22 -7.20
N ALA A 9 10.46 0.67 -5.95
CA ALA A 9 11.06 -0.09 -4.85
C ALA A 9 10.38 -1.44 -4.63
N LEU A 10 9.05 -1.49 -4.77
CA LEU A 10 8.29 -2.73 -4.76
C LEU A 10 8.66 -3.64 -5.95
N ALA A 11 8.70 -3.08 -7.17
CA ALA A 11 9.03 -3.85 -8.37
C ALA A 11 10.46 -4.41 -8.36
N ASP A 12 11.42 -3.66 -7.82
CA ASP A 12 12.82 -4.09 -7.63
C ASP A 12 13.02 -5.01 -6.41
N GLY A 13 11.95 -5.37 -5.69
CA GLY A 13 12.01 -6.22 -4.49
C GLY A 13 12.75 -5.58 -3.30
N ARG A 14 12.90 -4.25 -3.31
CA ARG A 14 13.48 -3.48 -2.18
C ARG A 14 12.50 -3.30 -1.03
N LEU A 15 11.20 -3.37 -1.33
CA LEU A 15 10.10 -3.37 -0.37
C LEU A 15 9.15 -4.50 -0.75
N ASP A 16 8.48 -5.08 0.24
CA ASP A 16 7.30 -5.90 0.00
C ASP A 16 6.00 -5.05 -0.12
N ALA A 17 4.90 -5.69 -0.49
CA ALA A 17 3.61 -5.02 -0.70
C ALA A 17 3.05 -4.39 0.58
N ALA A 18 3.32 -4.99 1.75
CA ALA A 18 2.85 -4.49 3.04
C ALA A 18 3.66 -3.26 3.45
N GLU A 19 4.99 -3.31 3.31
CA GLU A 19 5.89 -2.17 3.55
C GLU A 19 5.57 -0.99 2.63
N ALA A 20 5.39 -1.25 1.34
CA ALA A 20 5.06 -0.21 0.37
C ALA A 20 3.71 0.46 0.68
N THR A 21 2.70 -0.33 1.06
CA THR A 21 1.40 0.18 1.48
C THR A 21 1.51 1.03 2.73
N ALA A 22 2.16 0.51 3.79
CA ALA A 22 2.31 1.20 5.06
C ALA A 22 3.02 2.55 4.93
N LEU A 23 4.06 2.62 4.08
CA LEU A 23 4.76 3.87 3.78
C LEU A 23 3.87 4.87 3.01
N ALA A 24 3.05 4.37 2.08
CA ALA A 24 2.18 5.22 1.28
C ALA A 24 0.96 5.76 2.04
N THR A 25 0.51 5.06 3.08
CA THR A 25 -0.68 5.42 3.87
C THR A 25 -0.33 5.88 5.29
N LEU A 26 0.94 6.22 5.54
CA LEU A 26 1.42 6.59 6.87
C LEU A 26 0.65 7.76 7.49
N ASP A 27 0.37 8.79 6.68
CA ASP A 27 -0.39 9.96 7.16
C ASP A 27 -1.85 9.60 7.45
N ASP A 28 -2.50 8.80 6.58
CA ASP A 28 -3.88 8.37 6.76
C ASP A 28 -4.07 7.54 8.04
N GLU A 29 -3.18 6.59 8.32
CA GLU A 29 -3.20 5.80 9.56
C GLU A 29 -2.98 6.71 10.79
N ALA A 30 -2.03 7.65 10.71
CA ALA A 30 -1.81 8.61 11.80
C ALA A 30 -3.03 9.52 12.05
N GLN A 31 -3.76 9.90 11.01
CA GLN A 31 -4.98 10.69 11.13
C GLN A 31 -6.10 9.90 11.82
N LEU A 32 -6.27 8.61 11.51
CA LEU A 32 -7.24 7.74 12.19
C LEU A 32 -6.94 7.59 13.68
N ASP A 33 -5.67 7.49 14.05
CA ASP A 33 -5.26 7.41 15.46
C ASP A 33 -5.57 8.70 16.24
N VAL A 34 -5.42 9.86 15.60
CA VAL A 34 -5.60 11.17 16.26
C VAL A 34 -7.06 11.60 16.31
N TRP A 35 -7.83 11.36 15.23
CA TRP A 35 -9.19 11.88 15.09
C TRP A 35 -10.28 10.82 15.28
N GLY A 36 -9.89 9.56 15.42
CA GLY A 36 -10.80 8.44 15.66
C GLY A 36 -11.09 7.64 14.39
N ASP A 37 -11.56 6.41 14.61
CA ASP A 37 -11.78 5.42 13.57
C ASP A 37 -12.94 5.80 12.64
N ASP A 38 -12.64 6.05 11.37
CA ASP A 38 -13.62 6.25 10.29
C ASP A 38 -13.70 4.96 9.45
N PRO A 39 -14.83 4.23 9.49
CA PRO A 39 -15.01 3.00 8.73
C PRO A 39 -14.81 3.14 7.22
N GLU A 40 -15.15 4.30 6.64
CA GLU A 40 -14.97 4.54 5.21
C GLU A 40 -13.49 4.72 4.87
N ALA A 41 -12.77 5.49 5.69
CA ALA A 41 -11.33 5.65 5.55
C ALA A 41 -10.58 4.32 5.73
N ARG A 42 -10.93 3.52 6.76
CA ARG A 42 -10.42 2.15 6.93
C ARG A 42 -10.66 1.28 5.70
N ALA A 43 -11.87 1.32 5.13
CA ALA A 43 -12.20 0.54 3.94
C ALA A 43 -11.37 0.98 2.72
N ARG A 44 -11.09 2.28 2.57
CA ARG A 44 -10.16 2.78 1.54
C ARG A 44 -8.75 2.25 1.75
N LEU A 45 -8.21 2.33 2.96
CA LEU A 45 -6.87 1.81 3.28
C LEU A 45 -6.75 0.30 3.00
N ALA A 46 -7.77 -0.47 3.40
CA ALA A 46 -7.83 -1.89 3.11
C ALA A 46 -7.90 -2.20 1.60
N THR A 47 -8.55 -1.33 0.82
CA THR A 47 -8.61 -1.46 -0.65
C THR A 47 -7.23 -1.19 -1.25
N ILE A 48 -6.55 -0.13 -0.83
CA ILE A 48 -5.18 0.19 -1.27
C ILE A 48 -4.24 -0.98 -0.98
N ALA A 49 -4.28 -1.55 0.22
CA ALA A 49 -3.45 -2.69 0.59
C ALA A 49 -3.67 -3.91 -0.32
N ARG A 50 -4.93 -4.19 -0.68
CA ARG A 50 -5.29 -5.27 -1.58
C ARG A 50 -4.78 -5.03 -3.00
N ASP A 51 -5.00 -3.84 -3.53
CA ASP A 51 -4.58 -3.48 -4.88
C ASP A 51 -3.05 -3.56 -5.03
N VAL A 52 -2.30 -3.14 -4.02
CA VAL A 52 -0.83 -3.24 -4.01
C VAL A 52 -0.37 -4.69 -3.92
N THR A 53 -1.05 -5.51 -3.11
CA THR A 53 -0.76 -6.95 -3.01
C THR A 53 -1.02 -7.66 -4.34
N ASP A 54 -2.15 -7.36 -5.00
CA ASP A 54 -2.50 -7.92 -6.30
C ASP A 54 -1.52 -7.46 -7.38
N ALA A 55 -1.10 -6.20 -7.37
CA ALA A 55 -0.07 -5.69 -8.27
C ALA A 55 1.28 -6.39 -8.07
N ALA A 56 1.73 -6.55 -6.82
CA ALA A 56 2.97 -7.27 -6.50
C ALA A 56 2.94 -8.71 -6.99
N ARG A 57 1.82 -9.40 -6.75
CA ARG A 57 1.60 -10.77 -7.25
C ARG A 57 1.59 -10.83 -8.77
N PHE A 58 0.93 -9.87 -9.43
CA PHE A 58 0.89 -9.81 -10.89
C PHE A 58 2.29 -9.64 -11.48
N MET A 59 3.10 -8.72 -10.95
CA MET A 59 4.49 -8.53 -11.40
C MET A 59 5.30 -9.82 -11.26
N ALA A 60 5.23 -10.47 -10.11
CA ALA A 60 5.92 -11.74 -9.88
C ALA A 60 5.50 -12.87 -10.82
N LEU A 61 4.23 -12.90 -11.25
CA LEU A 61 3.73 -13.87 -12.23
C LEU A 61 4.07 -13.50 -13.68
N ALA A 62 4.24 -12.22 -13.98
CA ALA A 62 4.58 -11.74 -15.32
C ALA A 62 6.08 -11.89 -15.64
N ASP A 63 6.93 -11.95 -14.61
CA ASP A 63 8.36 -12.22 -14.73
C ASP A 63 8.70 -13.72 -14.83
N ALA A 64 7.71 -14.62 -14.70
CA ALA A 64 7.85 -16.08 -14.75
C ALA A 64 7.64 -16.65 -16.17
#